data_AF-A0A1I1NMD8-F1
#
_entry.id   AF-A0A1I1NMD8-F1
#
_cell.length_a   1.000
_cell.length_b   1.000
_cell.length_c   1.000
_cell.angle_alpha   90.00
_cell.angle_beta   90.00
_cell.angle_gamma   90.00
#
_symmetry.space_group_name_H-M   'P 1'
#
loop_
_entity.id
_entity.type
_entity.pdbx_description
1 polymer ?
#
loop_
_entity_poly.entity_id
_entity_poly.type
_entity_poly.pdbx_seq_one_letter_code
_entity_poly.pdbx_strand_id
1 'polypeptide(L)'
;MKLTKTHPLSASLFALFMSGWLAGCNSDSSRTTEEVTAPTTVKNNDLLTVFPLYTQVFNIPIRGTLGTSKEAMLHAANVMAQYLDNDENGIADNQAVVDKMLAQGATLLMASNSAAFESATKNLKPNDAYQDLLVDEIKPDGAGSGEFDATLEEVLHLITHVGYAGVYPEIFGEKSNSAIADAMDIARGGQFESMPDNYPENAWYSYKDKSCDYSCMITEYTYWSLTSILGAQNFTGRLEEISHEWTLNTKEKVEMKDPSVYSILTNPSYALARVLPNGKYHATKFMINGGTGTNTGGSDSDHEILQSASAANTGYKIAYGDTSKIWMMNPDGTQVTQLADGGPVSGYVSWGPEAKYVYFSSAKGPAHSAWEAFRVNIETKELEQLSLFGEDVRSLAVSPDGRYLAISIMNGNSNLGDNNDNLTQFHTDIYIIDMSSAEDIWSQGNQITKSDMTVLVSSPAQEQFWYEELNWNPKISSDDGLPVLAYSKTWRYDEDDISYTHVYTIKASGIDNKLIAENKDQPIFDFEGQRLTFLDLSYFDFSEKTVRQLYVSGITHEVSAPAISPDGHFMIFEVGDENRKSGMARVSEETNNEGVIIGELTVYEPRWSPVPVNL
;
A
#
# COMPACT_ATOMS: atom_id res chain seq x y z
N MET A 1 -36.54 43.71 -27.28
CA MET A 1 -35.75 43.49 -28.52
C MET A 1 -34.29 43.69 -28.15
N LYS A 2 -33.69 42.69 -27.49
CA LYS A 2 -32.68 41.75 -28.02
C LYS A 2 -31.44 42.47 -28.59
N LEU A 3 -30.39 42.52 -27.78
CA LEU A 3 -29.00 42.56 -28.22
C LEU A 3 -28.20 41.64 -27.29
N THR A 4 -27.91 40.46 -27.80
CA THR A 4 -26.98 39.45 -27.31
C THR A 4 -25.56 40.00 -27.38
N LYS A 5 -24.83 40.00 -26.26
CA LYS A 5 -23.37 40.18 -26.24
C LYS A 5 -22.71 38.81 -26.20
N THR A 6 -21.91 38.57 -27.23
CA THR A 6 -20.94 37.49 -27.37
C THR A 6 -19.81 37.66 -26.34
N HIS A 7 -19.50 36.59 -25.61
CA HIS A 7 -18.28 36.48 -24.79
C HIS A 7 -17.11 36.03 -25.67
N PRO A 8 -15.86 36.46 -25.40
CA PRO A 8 -14.71 36.06 -26.19
C PRO A 8 -14.26 34.65 -25.79
N LEU A 9 -13.93 33.83 -26.79
CA LEU A 9 -13.16 32.61 -26.63
C LEU A 9 -11.78 32.98 -26.07
N SER A 10 -11.47 32.48 -24.87
CA SER A 10 -10.11 32.46 -24.37
C SER A 10 -9.31 31.47 -25.19
N ALA A 11 -8.38 31.98 -26.00
CA ALA A 11 -7.29 31.18 -26.54
C ALA A 11 -6.44 30.70 -25.37
N SER A 12 -6.57 29.42 -25.01
CA SER A 12 -5.63 28.77 -24.11
C SER A 12 -4.29 28.71 -24.83
N LEU A 13 -3.32 29.47 -24.31
CA LEU A 13 -1.93 29.40 -24.69
C LEU A 13 -1.46 27.96 -24.46
N PHE A 14 -0.99 27.30 -25.51
CA PHE A 14 -0.19 26.08 -25.41
C PHE A 14 1.05 26.40 -24.57
N ALA A 15 1.08 25.88 -23.36
CA ALA A 15 2.28 25.88 -22.58
C ALA A 15 3.12 24.69 -23.07
N LEU A 16 4.10 24.97 -23.93
CA LEU A 16 5.32 24.15 -23.98
C LEU A 16 5.93 24.25 -22.58
N PHE A 17 5.71 23.24 -21.75
CA PHE A 17 6.38 23.15 -20.47
C PHE A 17 7.74 22.50 -20.69
N MET A 18 8.78 23.23 -20.26
CA MET A 18 10.12 22.70 -20.10
C MET A 18 10.07 21.55 -19.09
N SER A 19 10.33 20.33 -19.53
CA SER A 19 10.71 19.23 -18.66
C SER A 19 12.09 19.54 -18.05
N GLY A 20 12.12 19.59 -16.73
CA GLY A 20 13.31 19.89 -15.95
C GLY A 20 14.23 18.68 -15.88
N TRP A 21 15.07 18.52 -16.90
CA TRP A 21 16.36 17.82 -16.92
C TRP A 21 16.51 16.55 -16.06
N LEU A 22 16.36 15.40 -16.73
CA LEU A 22 17.28 14.27 -16.62
C LEU A 22 17.70 13.78 -18.02
N ALA A 23 18.11 14.71 -18.90
CA ALA A 23 18.73 14.35 -20.16
C ALA A 23 20.15 13.82 -19.91
N GLY A 24 20.28 12.51 -20.02
CA GLY A 24 21.52 11.80 -20.21
C GLY A 24 22.15 12.12 -21.56
N CYS A 25 23.07 13.08 -21.59
CA CYS A 25 23.92 13.35 -22.76
C CYS A 25 25.24 14.00 -22.32
N ASN A 26 26.27 13.20 -22.01
CA ASN A 26 27.65 13.63 -22.23
C ASN A 26 28.62 12.44 -22.28
N SER A 27 29.07 12.06 -23.48
CA SER A 27 30.22 11.16 -23.66
C SER A 27 31.43 11.99 -24.07
N ASP A 28 32.35 12.22 -23.14
CA ASP A 28 33.66 12.81 -23.45
C ASP A 28 34.76 11.75 -23.33
N SER A 29 35.41 11.48 -24.45
CA SER A 29 36.47 10.49 -24.59
C SER A 29 37.81 11.04 -24.08
N SER A 30 38.34 10.50 -22.98
CA SER A 30 39.79 10.46 -22.77
C SER A 30 40.20 9.24 -21.95
N ARG A 31 41.11 8.45 -22.52
CA ARG A 31 41.71 7.26 -21.91
C ARG A 31 42.77 7.69 -20.88
N THR A 32 42.60 7.24 -19.63
CA THR A 32 43.72 6.96 -18.72
C THR A 32 43.37 5.77 -17.84
N THR A 33 44.24 4.76 -17.88
CA THR A 33 44.21 3.51 -17.13
C THR A 33 44.60 3.73 -15.67
N GLU A 34 43.71 3.45 -14.71
CA GLU A 34 44.07 3.18 -13.31
C GLU A 34 43.23 2.05 -12.71
N GLU A 35 43.81 1.43 -11.68
CA GLU A 35 43.62 0.05 -11.19
C GLU A 35 42.26 -0.28 -10.57
N VAL A 36 41.91 -1.56 -10.70
CA VAL A 36 40.74 -2.22 -10.12
C VAL A 36 40.78 -2.12 -8.60
N THR A 37 39.85 -1.35 -8.03
CA THR A 37 39.42 -1.47 -6.63
C THR A 37 37.95 -1.85 -6.59
N ALA A 38 37.61 -2.71 -5.63
CA ALA A 38 36.30 -3.36 -5.46
C ALA A 38 35.13 -2.36 -5.46
N PRO A 39 33.92 -2.75 -5.93
CA PRO A 39 32.81 -1.82 -6.09
C PRO A 39 32.35 -1.30 -4.73
N THR A 40 32.64 -0.03 -4.47
CA THR A 40 32.00 0.76 -3.43
C THR A 40 30.54 0.97 -3.84
N THR A 41 29.65 0.26 -3.16
CA THR A 41 28.20 0.41 -3.21
C THR A 41 27.80 1.88 -3.07
N VAL A 42 27.27 2.45 -4.16
CA VAL A 42 26.58 3.74 -4.16
C VAL A 42 25.32 3.61 -3.28
N LYS A 43 25.12 4.54 -2.35
CA LYS A 43 23.96 4.55 -1.46
C LYS A 43 22.67 4.75 -2.26
N ASN A 44 21.85 3.70 -2.37
CA ASN A 44 20.49 3.73 -2.91
C ASN A 44 19.51 4.61 -2.09
N ASN A 45 19.97 5.31 -1.05
CA ASN A 45 19.12 6.03 -0.09
C ASN A 45 18.62 7.39 -0.60
N ASP A 46 19.27 8.02 -1.57
CA ASP A 46 18.94 9.40 -1.98
C ASP A 46 17.70 9.44 -2.89
N LEU A 47 17.51 8.45 -3.79
CA LEU A 47 16.29 8.37 -4.60
C LEU A 47 15.06 8.02 -3.74
N LEU A 48 15.22 7.10 -2.79
CA LEU A 48 14.15 6.64 -1.89
C LEU A 48 13.63 7.73 -0.96
N THR A 49 14.51 8.68 -0.58
CA THR A 49 14.14 9.80 0.30
C THR A 49 13.34 10.86 -0.43
N VAL A 50 13.66 11.10 -1.71
CA VAL A 50 13.02 12.15 -2.51
C VAL A 50 11.76 11.66 -3.23
N PHE A 51 11.76 10.42 -3.72
CA PHE A 51 10.61 9.76 -4.33
C PHE A 51 10.14 8.55 -3.49
N PRO A 52 9.51 8.81 -2.33
CA PRO A 52 9.16 7.78 -1.38
C PRO A 52 7.91 6.98 -1.75
N LEU A 53 7.04 7.50 -2.62
CA LEU A 53 5.92 6.72 -3.16
C LEU A 53 6.46 5.72 -4.19
N TYR A 54 5.91 4.51 -4.24
CA TYR A 54 6.48 3.42 -5.01
C TYR A 54 5.43 2.39 -5.44
N THR A 55 5.44 2.03 -6.73
CA THR A 55 4.83 0.82 -7.26
C THR A 55 5.75 0.20 -8.30
N GLN A 56 5.35 -0.92 -8.90
CA GLN A 56 6.13 -1.55 -9.94
C GLN A 56 5.26 -2.30 -10.95
N VAL A 57 5.75 -2.35 -12.19
CA VAL A 57 5.14 -3.08 -13.31
C VAL A 57 6.20 -4.01 -13.86
N PHE A 58 5.98 -5.33 -13.80
CA PHE A 58 7.01 -6.33 -14.15
C PHE A 58 8.38 -6.07 -13.47
N ASN A 59 8.34 -5.64 -12.20
CA ASN A 59 9.48 -5.20 -11.37
C ASN A 59 10.17 -3.89 -11.80
N ILE A 60 9.69 -3.21 -12.85
CA ILE A 60 10.18 -1.88 -13.25
C ILE A 60 9.62 -0.85 -12.26
N PRO A 61 10.45 -0.11 -11.52
CA PRO A 61 9.98 0.85 -10.52
C PRO A 61 9.24 2.04 -11.13
N ILE A 62 8.12 2.40 -10.50
CA ILE A 62 7.46 3.70 -10.66
C ILE A 62 7.49 4.38 -9.29
N ARG A 63 8.09 5.56 -9.21
CA ARG A 63 8.28 6.28 -7.95
C ARG A 63 7.71 7.68 -8.02
N GLY A 64 7.12 8.15 -6.93
CA GLY A 64 6.53 9.48 -6.83
C GLY A 64 7.09 10.27 -5.65
N THR A 65 7.19 11.58 -5.79
CA THR A 65 7.31 12.49 -4.63
C THR A 65 6.07 12.37 -3.74
N LEU A 66 6.15 12.80 -2.48
CA LEU A 66 4.99 12.78 -1.56
C LEU A 66 3.75 13.53 -2.09
N GLY A 67 3.95 14.55 -2.94
CA GLY A 67 2.86 15.33 -3.53
C GLY A 67 2.23 14.71 -4.77
N THR A 68 2.71 13.55 -5.22
CA THR A 68 2.20 12.87 -6.43
C THR A 68 0.87 12.18 -6.09
N SER A 69 -0.17 12.43 -6.90
CA SER A 69 -1.45 11.72 -6.76
C SER A 69 -1.25 10.22 -6.97
N LYS A 70 -1.86 9.40 -6.10
CA LYS A 70 -1.81 7.94 -6.23
C LYS A 70 -2.60 7.46 -7.44
N GLU A 71 -3.70 8.12 -7.76
CA GLU A 71 -4.54 7.84 -8.94
C GLU A 71 -3.73 8.05 -10.22
N ALA A 72 -2.96 9.13 -10.29
CA ALA A 72 -2.04 9.40 -11.38
C ALA A 72 -0.93 8.33 -11.50
N MET A 73 -0.35 7.90 -10.37
CA MET A 73 0.63 6.81 -10.37
C MET A 73 0.04 5.47 -10.81
N LEU A 74 -1.20 5.17 -10.39
CA LEU A 74 -1.91 3.96 -10.82
C LEU A 74 -2.24 4.01 -12.31
N HIS A 75 -2.66 5.16 -12.83
CA HIS A 75 -2.86 5.36 -14.26
C HIS A 75 -1.58 5.08 -15.05
N ALA A 76 -0.44 5.65 -14.61
CA ALA A 76 0.86 5.38 -15.22
C ALA A 76 1.26 3.90 -15.15
N ALA A 77 1.01 3.23 -14.03
CA ALA A 77 1.27 1.79 -13.88
C ALA A 77 0.43 0.95 -14.84
N ASN A 78 -0.87 1.24 -14.98
CA ASN A 78 -1.74 0.55 -15.91
C ASN A 78 -1.32 0.77 -17.37
N VAL A 79 -0.96 2.01 -17.73
CA VAL A 79 -0.46 2.33 -19.08
C VAL A 79 0.84 1.58 -19.39
N MET A 80 1.79 1.56 -18.43
CA MET A 80 3.04 0.80 -18.58
C MET A 80 2.78 -0.70 -18.74
N ALA A 81 1.85 -1.25 -17.97
CA ALA A 81 1.48 -2.66 -18.06
C ALA A 81 0.88 -2.98 -19.43
N GLN A 82 -0.06 -2.17 -19.93
CA GLN A 82 -0.68 -2.35 -21.24
C GLN A 82 0.28 -2.15 -22.42
N TYR A 83 1.36 -1.38 -22.25
CA TYR A 83 2.41 -1.30 -23.28
C TYR A 83 3.33 -2.53 -23.29
N LEU A 84 3.60 -3.13 -22.13
CA LEU A 84 4.50 -4.27 -21.97
C LEU A 84 3.79 -5.63 -22.12
N ASP A 85 2.48 -5.67 -21.87
CA ASP A 85 1.57 -6.79 -21.96
C ASP A 85 0.24 -6.29 -22.54
N ASN A 86 0.18 -6.20 -23.87
CA ASN A 86 -0.91 -5.58 -24.61
C ASN A 86 -2.13 -6.49 -24.79
N ASP A 87 -1.99 -7.79 -24.56
CA ASP A 87 -3.12 -8.73 -24.50
C ASP A 87 -3.69 -8.92 -23.07
N GLU A 88 -3.04 -8.28 -22.09
CA GLU A 88 -3.43 -8.21 -20.68
C GLU A 88 -3.57 -9.57 -20.01
N ASN A 89 -2.69 -10.51 -20.36
CA ASN A 89 -2.70 -11.87 -19.82
C ASN A 89 -1.85 -12.05 -18.54
N GLY A 90 -1.12 -11.01 -18.12
CA GLY A 90 -0.24 -11.01 -16.95
C GLY A 90 1.22 -11.34 -17.26
N ILE A 91 1.56 -11.52 -18.54
CA ILE A 91 2.90 -11.91 -19.01
C ILE A 91 3.34 -10.89 -20.05
N ALA A 92 4.56 -10.37 -19.90
CA ALA A 92 5.11 -9.43 -20.86
C ALA A 92 5.17 -10.03 -22.28
N ASP A 93 4.66 -9.29 -23.26
CA ASP A 93 4.68 -9.63 -24.69
C ASP A 93 6.10 -9.82 -25.22
N ASN A 94 7.06 -9.07 -24.64
CA ASN A 94 8.47 -9.14 -24.95
C ASN A 94 9.32 -9.12 -23.67
N GLN A 95 9.52 -10.31 -23.09
CA GLN A 95 10.29 -10.46 -21.85
C GLN A 95 11.72 -9.91 -21.95
N ALA A 96 12.37 -9.98 -23.12
CA ALA A 96 13.73 -9.46 -23.29
C ALA A 96 13.81 -7.93 -23.10
N VAL A 97 12.74 -7.20 -23.46
CA VAL A 97 12.63 -5.75 -23.25
C VAL A 97 12.51 -5.44 -21.76
N VAL A 98 11.63 -6.16 -21.04
CA VAL A 98 11.50 -6.03 -19.58
C VAL A 98 12.83 -6.33 -18.88
N ASP A 99 13.48 -7.44 -19.23
CA ASP A 99 14.77 -7.84 -18.64
C ASP A 99 15.85 -6.77 -18.87
N LYS A 100 15.87 -6.16 -20.06
CA LYS A 100 16.80 -5.07 -20.38
C LYS A 100 16.52 -3.82 -19.56
N MET A 101 15.25 -3.44 -19.41
CA MET A 101 14.83 -2.30 -18.56
C MET A 101 15.28 -2.51 -17.10
N LEU A 102 15.02 -3.69 -16.54
CA LEU A 102 15.47 -4.04 -15.19
C LEU A 102 16.99 -3.97 -15.05
N ALA A 103 17.73 -4.52 -16.01
CA ALA A 103 19.18 -4.54 -15.99
C ALA A 103 19.82 -3.15 -16.07
N GLN A 104 19.15 -2.17 -16.66
CA GLN A 104 19.60 -0.77 -16.71
C GLN A 104 19.07 0.08 -15.56
N GLY A 105 18.17 -0.44 -14.72
CA GLY A 105 17.56 0.32 -13.63
C GLY A 105 16.50 1.32 -14.10
N ALA A 106 15.79 1.00 -15.20
CA ALA A 106 14.70 1.81 -15.75
C ALA A 106 13.72 2.20 -14.64
N THR A 107 13.44 3.48 -14.46
CA THR A 107 12.53 3.97 -13.41
C THR A 107 11.72 5.15 -13.91
N LEU A 108 10.40 5.08 -13.75
CA LEU A 108 9.52 6.23 -13.96
C LEU A 108 9.47 7.07 -12.66
N LEU A 109 9.79 8.35 -12.74
CA LEU A 109 9.83 9.30 -11.63
C LEU A 109 8.70 10.33 -11.78
N MET A 110 7.84 10.43 -10.77
CA MET A 110 6.63 11.24 -10.84
C MET A 110 6.62 12.36 -9.81
N ALA A 111 6.10 13.51 -10.20
CA ALA A 111 5.88 14.65 -9.32
C ALA A 111 4.59 15.39 -9.71
N SER A 112 4.10 16.25 -8.83
CA SER A 112 2.84 16.96 -9.06
C SER A 112 2.89 17.99 -10.19
N ASN A 113 4.07 18.56 -10.46
CA ASN A 113 4.36 19.53 -11.51
C ASN A 113 5.88 19.72 -11.64
N SER A 114 6.30 20.48 -12.65
CA SER A 114 7.71 20.75 -12.97
C SER A 114 8.49 21.34 -11.78
N ALA A 115 7.93 22.30 -11.04
CA ALA A 115 8.62 22.89 -9.88
C ALA A 115 8.87 21.88 -8.74
N ALA A 116 7.92 20.97 -8.50
CA ALA A 116 8.09 19.89 -7.54
C ALA A 116 9.15 18.88 -8.02
N PHE A 117 9.17 18.58 -9.31
CA PHE A 117 10.15 17.69 -9.92
C PHE A 117 11.57 18.26 -9.84
N GLU A 118 11.79 19.51 -10.27
CA GLU A 118 13.08 20.20 -10.18
C GLU A 118 13.59 20.26 -8.74
N SER A 119 12.70 20.55 -7.78
CA SER A 119 13.07 20.58 -6.36
C SER A 119 13.50 19.20 -5.87
N ALA A 120 12.85 18.14 -6.32
CA ALA A 120 13.16 16.76 -5.98
C ALA A 120 14.51 16.33 -6.59
N THR A 121 14.72 16.59 -7.87
CA THR A 121 15.90 16.12 -8.61
C THR A 121 17.14 16.99 -8.43
N LYS A 122 17.03 18.17 -7.82
CA LYS A 122 18.14 19.13 -7.64
C LYS A 122 19.49 18.53 -7.21
N ASN A 123 19.48 17.52 -6.35
CA ASN A 123 20.69 16.87 -5.83
C ASN A 123 20.84 15.42 -6.29
N LEU A 124 19.93 14.91 -7.13
CA LEU A 124 20.04 13.57 -7.69
C LEU A 124 21.03 13.59 -8.85
N LYS A 125 21.85 12.54 -8.93
CA LYS A 125 22.72 12.35 -10.08
C LYS A 125 21.87 12.01 -11.30
N PRO A 126 22.14 12.61 -12.47
CA PRO A 126 21.47 12.21 -13.68
C PRO A 126 21.67 10.74 -14.01
N ASN A 127 20.64 10.12 -14.55
CA ASN A 127 20.65 8.74 -14.98
C ASN A 127 19.71 8.59 -16.19
N ASP A 128 20.28 8.15 -17.30
CA ASP A 128 19.60 7.97 -18.60
C ASP A 128 18.50 6.90 -18.53
N ALA A 129 18.51 6.05 -17.49
CA ALA A 129 17.46 5.09 -17.23
C ALA A 129 16.26 5.68 -16.43
N TYR A 130 16.24 6.98 -16.14
CA TYR A 130 15.10 7.64 -15.49
C TYR A 130 14.29 8.43 -16.49
N GLN A 131 12.97 8.35 -16.36
CA GLN A 131 12.01 9.13 -17.13
C GLN A 131 11.06 9.84 -16.20
N ASP A 132 10.82 11.13 -16.42
CA ASP A 132 9.87 11.90 -15.63
C ASP A 132 8.45 11.88 -16.19
N LEU A 133 7.46 12.05 -15.31
CA LEU A 133 6.06 12.23 -15.66
C LEU A 133 5.36 13.14 -14.63
N LEU A 134 4.75 14.22 -15.10
CA LEU A 134 4.13 15.22 -14.24
C LEU A 134 2.61 15.05 -14.17
N VAL A 135 2.05 15.14 -12.96
CA VAL A 135 0.61 14.90 -12.73
C VAL A 135 -0.29 15.89 -13.47
N ASP A 136 0.14 17.14 -13.63
CA ASP A 136 -0.60 18.17 -14.36
C ASP A 136 -0.72 17.91 -15.87
N GLU A 137 0.07 16.98 -16.41
CA GLU A 137 0.08 16.57 -17.83
C GLU A 137 -0.69 15.26 -18.06
N ILE A 138 -1.05 14.56 -16.98
CA ILE A 138 -1.84 13.33 -17.04
C ILE A 138 -3.31 13.68 -17.31
N LYS A 139 -3.84 13.16 -18.41
CA LYS A 139 -5.21 13.45 -18.89
C LYS A 139 -5.92 12.15 -19.31
N PRO A 140 -6.30 11.28 -18.35
CA PRO A 140 -6.97 10.03 -18.67
C PRO A 140 -8.24 10.32 -19.49
N ASP A 141 -8.44 9.59 -20.58
CA ASP A 141 -9.54 9.82 -21.55
C ASP A 141 -9.57 11.24 -22.18
N GLY A 142 -8.46 12.00 -22.13
CA GLY A 142 -8.36 13.39 -22.56
C GLY A 142 -8.69 13.66 -24.03
N ALA A 143 -8.55 12.66 -24.91
CA ALA A 143 -8.93 12.79 -26.32
C ALA A 143 -10.41 13.21 -26.49
N GLY A 144 -11.28 12.87 -25.51
CA GLY A 144 -12.68 13.31 -25.47
C GLY A 144 -12.87 14.80 -25.16
N SER A 145 -11.92 15.42 -24.45
CA SER A 145 -11.88 16.87 -24.17
C SER A 145 -10.95 17.65 -25.11
N GLY A 146 -10.27 16.98 -26.03
CA GLY A 146 -9.28 17.58 -26.91
C GLY A 146 -7.92 17.83 -26.24
N GLU A 147 -7.61 17.06 -25.19
CA GLU A 147 -6.33 17.11 -24.47
C GLU A 147 -5.57 15.80 -24.69
N PHE A 148 -4.24 15.88 -24.80
CA PHE A 148 -3.39 14.69 -24.90
C PHE A 148 -2.99 14.21 -23.50
N ASP A 149 -2.96 12.89 -23.31
CA ASP A 149 -2.50 12.26 -22.08
C ASP A 149 -1.00 11.98 -22.16
N ALA A 150 -0.18 12.79 -21.48
CA ALA A 150 1.27 12.64 -21.50
C ALA A 150 1.76 11.29 -20.96
N THR A 151 0.93 10.56 -20.20
CA THR A 151 1.23 9.19 -19.76
C THR A 151 1.52 8.26 -20.93
N LEU A 152 0.85 8.45 -22.07
CA LEU A 152 1.04 7.62 -23.27
C LEU A 152 2.39 7.86 -23.95
N GLU A 153 2.99 9.02 -23.71
CA GLU A 153 4.28 9.46 -24.25
C GLU A 153 5.41 9.08 -23.30
N GLU A 154 5.39 9.56 -22.06
CA GLU A 154 6.54 9.40 -21.15
C GLU A 154 6.77 7.94 -20.76
N VAL A 155 5.70 7.18 -20.52
CA VAL A 155 5.85 5.74 -20.28
C VAL A 155 6.43 5.04 -21.50
N LEU A 156 6.03 5.46 -22.70
CA LEU A 156 6.54 4.88 -23.94
C LEU A 156 8.00 5.24 -24.16
N HIS A 157 8.41 6.49 -23.90
CA HIS A 157 9.80 6.94 -23.96
C HIS A 157 10.70 6.02 -23.13
N LEU A 158 10.35 5.75 -21.87
CA LEU A 158 11.14 4.86 -21.02
C LEU A 158 11.27 3.43 -21.61
N ILE A 159 10.17 2.88 -22.12
CA ILE A 159 10.14 1.53 -22.71
C ILE A 159 10.96 1.46 -24.00
N THR A 160 10.87 2.46 -24.87
CA THR A 160 11.58 2.46 -26.15
C THR A 160 13.07 2.79 -25.99
N HIS A 161 13.39 3.82 -25.20
CA HIS A 161 14.75 4.30 -24.95
C HIS A 161 15.59 3.27 -24.21
N VAL A 162 15.10 2.75 -23.08
CA VAL A 162 15.88 1.82 -22.25
C VAL A 162 15.72 0.38 -22.72
N GLY A 163 14.48 -0.01 -23.03
CA GLY A 163 14.12 -1.37 -23.38
C GLY A 163 14.46 -1.72 -24.83
N TYR A 164 13.68 -1.21 -25.79
CA TYR A 164 13.80 -1.61 -27.19
C TYR A 164 15.13 -1.24 -27.84
N ALA A 165 15.62 0.00 -27.65
CA ALA A 165 16.93 0.41 -28.16
C ALA A 165 18.06 -0.44 -27.55
N GLY A 166 17.90 -0.85 -26.29
CA GLY A 166 18.84 -1.70 -25.59
C GLY A 166 18.85 -3.17 -26.04
N VAL A 167 17.69 -3.72 -26.44
CA VAL A 167 17.57 -5.12 -26.92
C VAL A 167 17.92 -5.24 -28.40
N TYR A 168 17.49 -4.27 -29.22
CA TYR A 168 17.66 -4.28 -30.67
C TYR A 168 18.39 -3.01 -31.15
N PRO A 169 19.68 -2.84 -30.83
CA PRO A 169 20.41 -1.59 -31.11
C PRO A 169 20.57 -1.28 -32.60
N GLU A 170 20.47 -2.27 -33.48
CA GLU A 170 20.52 -2.06 -34.93
C GLU A 170 19.15 -1.67 -35.53
N ILE A 171 18.07 -1.84 -34.76
CA ILE A 171 16.70 -1.54 -35.19
C ILE A 171 16.19 -0.27 -34.50
N PHE A 172 16.18 -0.26 -33.17
CA PHE A 172 15.65 0.81 -32.33
C PHE A 172 16.72 1.67 -31.67
N GLY A 173 18.01 1.39 -31.93
CA GLY A 173 19.11 2.14 -31.32
C GLY A 173 19.06 3.62 -31.66
N GLU A 174 19.31 4.47 -30.68
CA GLU A 174 19.30 5.92 -30.83
C GLU A 174 20.65 6.43 -31.34
N LYS A 175 21.07 5.86 -32.48
CA LYS A 175 22.36 6.13 -33.12
C LYS A 175 22.21 6.06 -34.63
N SER A 176 23.08 6.75 -35.33
CA SER A 176 23.17 6.69 -36.79
C SER A 176 23.36 5.25 -37.28
N ASN A 177 22.71 4.90 -38.39
CA ASN A 177 22.63 3.57 -39.01
C ASN A 177 21.77 2.52 -38.28
N SER A 178 20.99 2.90 -37.26
CA SER A 178 19.87 2.05 -36.85
C SER A 178 18.70 2.20 -37.82
N ALA A 179 17.87 1.17 -37.95
CA ALA A 179 16.73 1.22 -38.87
C ALA A 179 15.75 2.37 -38.55
N ILE A 180 15.56 2.67 -37.26
CA ILE A 180 14.68 3.76 -36.82
C ILE A 180 15.28 5.14 -37.12
N ALA A 181 16.59 5.30 -36.99
CA ALA A 181 17.29 6.55 -37.33
C ALA A 181 17.26 6.80 -38.84
N ASP A 182 17.47 5.75 -39.64
CA ASP A 182 17.40 5.84 -41.11
C ASP A 182 15.98 6.25 -41.56
N ALA A 183 14.94 5.74 -40.91
CA ALA A 183 13.56 6.16 -41.17
C ALA A 183 13.30 7.62 -40.77
N MET A 184 13.80 8.05 -39.60
CA MET A 184 13.72 9.43 -39.14
C MET A 184 14.43 10.40 -40.11
N ASP A 185 15.61 10.04 -40.63
CA ASP A 185 16.35 10.88 -41.58
C ASP A 185 15.57 11.06 -42.88
N ILE A 186 14.87 10.03 -43.34
CA ILE A 186 13.93 10.15 -44.47
C ILE A 186 12.81 11.14 -44.12
N ALA A 187 12.23 11.04 -42.91
CA ALA A 187 11.14 11.89 -42.44
C ALA A 187 11.49 13.38 -42.34
N ARG A 188 12.76 13.67 -42.04
CA ARG A 188 13.33 15.02 -41.94
C ARG A 188 13.89 15.52 -43.26
N GLY A 189 13.96 14.68 -44.31
CA GLY A 189 14.54 15.01 -45.60
C GLY A 189 16.07 15.06 -45.62
N GLY A 190 16.73 14.44 -44.64
CA GLY A 190 18.18 14.35 -44.49
C GLY A 190 18.62 13.98 -43.07
N GLN A 191 19.90 13.63 -42.93
CA GLN A 191 20.52 13.39 -41.62
C GLN A 191 21.01 14.70 -41.01
N PHE A 192 20.49 15.02 -39.82
CA PHE A 192 20.85 16.23 -39.08
C PHE A 192 21.23 15.86 -37.64
N GLU A 193 22.53 15.74 -37.37
CA GLU A 193 23.09 15.50 -36.02
C GLU A 193 22.77 16.65 -35.05
N SER A 194 22.66 17.87 -35.59
CA SER A 194 22.17 19.05 -34.89
C SER A 194 21.05 19.70 -35.70
N MET A 195 20.07 20.33 -35.04
CA MET A 195 18.93 20.97 -35.71
C MET A 195 19.36 21.95 -36.82
N PRO A 196 18.81 21.82 -38.04
CA PRO A 196 19.03 22.79 -39.10
C PRO A 196 18.22 24.07 -38.85
N ASP A 197 18.66 25.20 -39.44
CA ASP A 197 17.90 26.46 -39.38
C ASP A 197 16.48 26.32 -39.95
N ASN A 198 16.32 25.47 -40.98
CA ASN A 198 15.04 25.08 -41.55
C ASN A 198 15.11 23.64 -42.05
N TYR A 199 14.09 22.85 -41.72
CA TYR A 199 13.89 21.55 -42.36
C TYR A 199 13.43 21.73 -43.82
N PRO A 200 13.74 20.77 -44.72
CA PRO A 200 13.16 20.71 -46.05
C PRO A 200 11.62 20.80 -46.06
N GLU A 201 11.03 21.48 -47.06
CA GLU A 201 9.57 21.67 -47.15
C GLU A 201 8.77 20.36 -47.21
N ASN A 202 9.40 19.27 -47.65
CA ASN A 202 8.79 17.95 -47.75
C ASN A 202 8.94 17.09 -46.48
N ALA A 203 9.58 17.61 -45.43
CA ALA A 203 9.69 16.94 -44.14
C ALA A 203 8.31 16.84 -43.47
N TRP A 204 8.03 15.69 -42.86
CA TRP A 204 6.83 15.48 -42.05
C TRP A 204 7.11 15.36 -40.55
N TYR A 205 8.41 15.34 -40.20
CA TYR A 205 8.93 15.46 -38.86
C TYR A 205 9.91 16.64 -38.80
N SER A 206 9.66 17.59 -37.91
CA SER A 206 10.47 18.81 -37.75
C SER A 206 10.52 19.26 -36.29
N TYR A 207 11.50 18.74 -35.56
CA TYR A 207 11.66 18.99 -34.13
C TYR A 207 12.35 20.34 -33.84
N LYS A 208 11.88 21.11 -32.84
CA LYS A 208 12.30 22.50 -32.62
C LYS A 208 12.98 22.76 -31.27
N ASP A 209 13.00 21.80 -30.35
CA ASP A 209 13.68 21.99 -29.07
C ASP A 209 15.20 21.90 -29.22
N LYS A 210 15.86 23.05 -29.08
CA LYS A 210 17.31 23.22 -29.22
C LYS A 210 18.15 22.47 -28.17
N SER A 211 17.54 21.95 -27.11
CA SER A 211 18.19 21.14 -26.09
C SER A 211 18.31 19.66 -26.47
N CYS A 212 17.54 19.20 -27.46
CA CYS A 212 17.49 17.82 -27.93
C CYS A 212 18.60 17.54 -28.95
N ASP A 213 19.29 16.41 -28.80
CA ASP A 213 20.32 15.94 -29.73
C ASP A 213 19.78 14.86 -30.70
N TYR A 214 20.65 14.25 -31.49
CA TYR A 214 20.23 13.21 -32.44
C TYR A 214 19.56 12.00 -31.78
N SER A 215 20.03 11.60 -30.60
CA SER A 215 19.46 10.49 -29.83
C SER A 215 18.02 10.80 -29.43
N CYS A 216 17.82 11.96 -28.80
CA CYS A 216 16.51 12.43 -28.38
C CYS A 216 15.53 12.58 -29.56
N MET A 217 15.98 13.10 -30.71
CA MET A 217 15.13 13.22 -31.89
C MET A 217 14.62 11.86 -32.42
N ILE A 218 15.40 10.78 -32.24
CA ILE A 218 15.00 9.41 -32.61
C ILE A 218 13.93 8.88 -31.65
N THR A 219 14.10 9.11 -30.33
CA THR A 219 13.13 8.72 -29.30
C THR A 219 11.77 9.34 -29.61
N GLU A 220 11.76 10.65 -29.86
CA GLU A 220 10.59 11.44 -30.22
C GLU A 220 9.93 10.97 -31.51
N TYR A 221 10.72 10.72 -32.57
CA TYR A 221 10.20 10.18 -33.82
C TYR A 221 9.53 8.82 -33.64
N THR A 222 10.11 7.97 -32.79
CA THR A 222 9.55 6.66 -32.44
C THR A 222 8.21 6.81 -31.72
N TYR A 223 8.13 7.71 -30.75
CA TYR A 223 6.90 8.08 -30.04
C TYR A 223 5.83 8.59 -31.01
N TRP A 224 6.12 9.63 -31.80
CA TRP A 224 5.18 10.24 -32.73
C TRP A 224 4.59 9.22 -33.69
N SER A 225 5.46 8.34 -34.20
CA SER A 225 5.09 7.29 -35.15
C SER A 225 4.21 6.22 -34.49
N LEU A 226 4.61 5.65 -33.36
CA LEU A 226 3.87 4.56 -32.72
C LEU A 226 2.52 5.04 -32.20
N THR A 227 2.48 6.18 -31.51
CA THR A 227 1.23 6.72 -30.96
C THR A 227 0.24 7.13 -32.06
N SER A 228 0.73 7.56 -33.23
CA SER A 228 -0.11 7.78 -34.42
C SER A 228 -0.67 6.47 -35.00
N ILE A 229 0.13 5.40 -35.02
CA ILE A 229 -0.28 4.06 -35.46
C ILE A 229 -1.35 3.48 -34.53
N LEU A 230 -1.20 3.69 -33.22
CA LEU A 230 -2.14 3.23 -32.18
C LEU A 230 -3.41 4.09 -32.10
N GLY A 231 -3.39 5.29 -32.67
CA GLY A 231 -4.53 6.21 -32.74
C GLY A 231 -4.58 7.26 -31.63
N ALA A 232 -3.55 7.36 -30.77
CA ALA A 232 -3.50 8.37 -29.70
C ALA A 232 -3.52 9.81 -30.25
N GLN A 233 -2.94 10.01 -31.44
CA GLN A 233 -2.84 11.33 -32.09
C GLN A 233 -4.08 11.67 -32.94
N ASN A 234 -5.10 10.80 -32.97
CA ASN A 234 -6.27 10.91 -33.84
C ASN A 234 -7.51 11.41 -33.09
N PHE A 235 -7.51 12.69 -32.70
CA PHE A 235 -8.70 13.36 -32.17
C PHE A 235 -8.80 14.81 -32.68
N THR A 236 -9.99 15.40 -32.49
CA THR A 236 -10.31 16.73 -33.02
C THR A 236 -9.37 17.78 -32.46
N GLY A 237 -8.73 18.57 -33.32
CA GLY A 237 -7.81 19.65 -32.92
C GLY A 237 -6.35 19.23 -32.78
N ARG A 238 -6.06 17.93 -32.65
CA ARG A 238 -4.70 17.43 -32.40
C ARG A 238 -3.75 17.69 -33.56
N LEU A 239 -4.19 17.51 -34.80
CA LEU A 239 -3.33 17.76 -35.96
C LEU A 239 -2.94 19.24 -36.05
N GLU A 240 -3.88 20.15 -35.82
CA GLU A 240 -3.61 21.59 -35.85
C GLU A 240 -2.57 21.97 -34.80
N GLU A 241 -2.66 21.37 -33.61
CA GLU A 241 -1.70 21.51 -32.52
C GLU A 241 -0.30 21.01 -32.90
N ILE A 242 -0.17 19.77 -33.39
CA ILE A 242 1.16 19.12 -33.55
C ILE A 242 1.76 19.30 -34.96
N SER A 243 1.01 19.78 -35.95
CA SER A 243 1.44 19.83 -37.36
C SER A 243 2.73 20.61 -37.63
N HIS A 244 3.15 21.46 -36.70
CA HIS A 244 4.38 22.21 -36.78
C HIS A 244 5.64 21.36 -36.47
N GLU A 245 5.45 20.15 -35.92
CA GLU A 245 6.50 19.16 -35.64
C GLU A 245 6.20 17.80 -36.26
N TRP A 246 4.95 17.33 -36.25
CA TRP A 246 4.56 16.03 -36.79
C TRP A 246 3.26 16.13 -37.59
N THR A 247 3.27 15.71 -38.86
CA THR A 247 2.09 15.86 -39.74
C THR A 247 1.29 14.56 -39.95
N LEU A 248 1.74 13.43 -39.41
CA LEU A 248 1.17 12.09 -39.67
C LEU A 248 0.37 11.54 -38.49
N ASN A 249 -0.55 12.32 -37.94
CA ASN A 249 -1.31 12.02 -36.70
C ASN A 249 -2.26 10.79 -36.74
N THR A 250 -2.24 9.97 -37.78
CA THR A 250 -3.14 8.81 -37.96
C THR A 250 -2.38 7.65 -38.57
N LYS A 251 -2.76 6.41 -38.23
CA LYS A 251 -2.19 5.18 -38.79
C LYS A 251 -2.07 5.21 -40.31
N GLU A 252 -3.12 5.61 -41.02
CA GLU A 252 -3.17 5.62 -42.48
C GLU A 252 -2.15 6.61 -43.08
N LYS A 253 -1.95 7.76 -42.43
CA LYS A 253 -0.93 8.74 -42.84
C LYS A 253 0.48 8.19 -42.65
N VAL A 254 0.75 7.52 -41.52
CA VAL A 254 2.06 6.87 -41.27
C VAL A 254 2.30 5.77 -42.31
N GLU A 255 1.35 4.86 -42.51
CA GLU A 255 1.45 3.76 -43.49
C GLU A 255 1.71 4.25 -44.92
N MET A 256 1.02 5.32 -45.35
CA MET A 256 1.16 5.85 -46.71
C MET A 256 2.41 6.71 -46.92
N LYS A 257 2.78 7.54 -45.96
CA LYS A 257 3.82 8.57 -46.12
C LYS A 257 5.18 8.10 -45.60
N ASP A 258 5.19 7.27 -44.57
CA ASP A 258 6.38 6.75 -43.91
C ASP A 258 6.33 5.21 -43.77
N PRO A 259 6.35 4.49 -44.91
CA PRO A 259 6.26 3.03 -44.89
C PRO A 259 7.45 2.37 -44.18
N SER A 260 8.58 3.07 -44.07
CA SER A 260 9.78 2.59 -43.36
C SER A 260 9.50 2.42 -41.87
N VAL A 261 9.07 3.48 -41.17
CA VAL A 261 8.76 3.38 -39.74
C VAL A 261 7.53 2.53 -39.47
N TYR A 262 6.53 2.59 -40.36
CA TYR A 262 5.36 1.72 -40.25
C TYR A 262 5.74 0.25 -40.27
N SER A 263 6.62 -0.17 -41.18
CA SER A 263 7.09 -1.55 -41.25
C SER A 263 7.93 -1.97 -40.04
N ILE A 264 8.67 -1.05 -39.42
CA ILE A 264 9.45 -1.33 -38.21
C ILE A 264 8.51 -1.52 -37.02
N LEU A 265 7.61 -0.57 -36.79
CA LEU A 265 6.75 -0.52 -35.60
C LEU A 265 5.58 -1.50 -35.63
N THR A 266 5.19 -2.00 -36.80
CA THR A 266 4.16 -3.04 -36.93
C THR A 266 4.72 -4.45 -37.08
N ASN A 267 6.06 -4.62 -37.04
CA ASN A 267 6.67 -5.94 -37.18
C ASN A 267 6.32 -6.82 -35.96
N PRO A 268 5.65 -7.97 -36.18
CA PRO A 268 5.22 -8.84 -35.09
C PRO A 268 6.38 -9.42 -34.26
N SER A 269 7.60 -9.46 -34.81
CA SER A 269 8.77 -10.05 -34.16
C SER A 269 9.26 -9.24 -32.95
N TYR A 270 8.88 -7.96 -32.86
CA TYR A 270 9.27 -7.10 -31.75
C TYR A 270 8.21 -7.03 -30.65
N ALA A 271 6.98 -7.48 -30.93
CA ALA A 271 5.85 -7.47 -29.99
C ALA A 271 5.62 -6.10 -29.32
N LEU A 272 5.73 -5.02 -30.12
CA LEU A 272 5.23 -3.70 -29.74
C LEU A 272 3.69 -3.73 -29.61
N ALA A 273 3.16 -2.86 -28.76
CA ALA A 273 1.73 -2.68 -28.57
C ALA A 273 1.01 -2.47 -29.91
N ARG A 274 -0.20 -3.04 -30.02
CA ARG A 274 -1.10 -2.92 -31.19
C ARG A 274 -2.43 -2.28 -30.84
N VAL A 275 -2.77 -2.29 -29.56
CA VAL A 275 -3.92 -1.61 -28.96
C VAL A 275 -3.39 -0.48 -28.10
N LEU A 276 -3.98 0.70 -28.23
CA LEU A 276 -3.61 1.85 -27.41
C LEU A 276 -3.96 1.57 -25.93
N PRO A 277 -3.02 1.78 -24.98
CA PRO A 277 -3.34 1.73 -23.57
C PRO A 277 -4.48 2.69 -23.20
N ASN A 278 -5.37 2.23 -22.33
CA ASN A 278 -6.53 3.00 -21.85
C ASN A 278 -6.49 3.25 -20.33
N GLY A 279 -5.41 2.85 -19.66
CA GLY A 279 -5.23 3.01 -18.21
C GLY A 279 -6.01 2.00 -17.35
N LYS A 280 -6.58 0.94 -17.96
CA LYS A 280 -7.37 -0.10 -17.27
C LYS A 280 -6.81 -1.49 -17.59
N TYR A 281 -5.77 -1.88 -16.86
CA TYR A 281 -5.14 -3.19 -17.01
C TYR A 281 -5.87 -4.26 -16.18
N HIS A 282 -6.16 -5.43 -16.77
CA HIS A 282 -7.02 -6.44 -16.18
C HIS A 282 -6.28 -7.57 -15.44
N ALA A 283 -5.03 -7.86 -15.77
CA ALA A 283 -4.34 -9.03 -15.21
C ALA A 283 -3.91 -8.84 -13.75
N THR A 284 -3.61 -7.61 -13.33
CA THR A 284 -3.10 -7.30 -12.00
C THR A 284 -3.53 -5.91 -11.55
N LYS A 285 -3.86 -5.77 -10.27
CA LYS A 285 -4.09 -4.47 -9.64
C LYS A 285 -2.80 -3.97 -8.99
N PHE A 286 -2.37 -2.78 -9.36
CA PHE A 286 -1.21 -2.12 -8.75
C PHE A 286 -1.58 -1.45 -7.43
N MET A 287 -0.62 -1.39 -6.50
CA MET A 287 -0.73 -0.66 -5.22
C MET A 287 0.44 0.31 -5.09
N ILE A 288 0.20 1.50 -4.52
CA ILE A 288 1.25 2.50 -4.25
C ILE A 288 1.67 2.40 -2.77
N ASN A 289 2.95 2.09 -2.55
CA ASN A 289 3.61 1.95 -1.26
C ASN A 289 4.45 3.20 -0.90
N GLY A 290 4.74 3.41 0.39
CA GLY A 290 5.69 4.42 0.87
C GLY A 290 5.11 5.85 1.03
N GLY A 291 5.85 6.70 1.77
CA GLY A 291 5.51 8.07 2.12
C GLY A 291 5.36 8.34 3.63
N THR A 292 6.39 8.88 4.29
CA THR A 292 6.26 9.50 5.63
C THR A 292 5.83 10.96 5.46
N GLY A 293 4.55 11.16 5.20
CA GLY A 293 3.94 12.48 5.10
C GLY A 293 2.45 12.27 4.98
N THR A 294 1.73 12.55 6.07
CA THR A 294 0.26 12.54 6.18
C THR A 294 -0.42 11.51 5.29
N ASN A 295 -0.68 10.33 5.84
CA ASN A 295 -1.70 9.41 5.32
C ASN A 295 -3.06 10.14 5.20
N THR A 296 -3.24 10.90 4.14
CA THR A 296 -4.41 10.73 3.30
C THR A 296 -4.08 9.54 2.44
N GLY A 297 -4.34 8.34 2.97
CA GLY A 297 -4.71 7.26 2.07
C GLY A 297 -5.79 7.78 1.12
N GLY A 298 -6.00 7.13 -0.02
CA GLY A 298 -7.37 7.11 -0.53
C GLY A 298 -8.20 6.45 0.56
N SER A 299 -8.58 7.18 1.61
CA SER A 299 -9.74 6.85 2.38
C SER A 299 -10.86 7.08 1.39
N ASP A 300 -11.68 6.07 1.19
CA ASP A 300 -13.07 6.34 0.85
C ASP A 300 -13.76 7.00 2.07
N SER A 301 -13.12 8.01 2.68
CA SER A 301 -13.67 8.82 3.77
C SER A 301 -14.90 9.57 3.30
N ASP A 302 -15.11 9.63 1.98
CA ASP A 302 -16.30 10.15 1.37
C ASP A 302 -17.47 9.15 1.40
N HIS A 303 -17.20 7.87 1.68
CA HIS A 303 -18.24 6.87 1.88
C HIS A 303 -19.11 7.21 3.10
N GLU A 304 -20.43 7.15 2.91
CA GLU A 304 -21.43 7.53 3.90
C GLU A 304 -21.23 6.82 5.26
N ILE A 305 -20.90 5.53 5.22
CA ILE A 305 -20.65 4.71 6.42
C ILE A 305 -19.44 5.25 7.20
N LEU A 306 -18.35 5.60 6.52
CA LEU A 306 -17.13 6.10 7.17
C LEU A 306 -17.35 7.50 7.76
N GLN A 307 -18.03 8.38 7.02
CA GLN A 307 -18.41 9.70 7.54
C GLN A 307 -19.31 9.60 8.77
N SER A 308 -20.30 8.70 8.72
CA SER A 308 -21.23 8.48 9.82
C SER A 308 -20.53 7.90 11.05
N ALA A 309 -19.63 6.92 10.86
CA ALA A 309 -18.85 6.32 11.93
C ALA A 309 -17.95 7.36 12.61
N SER A 310 -17.22 8.17 11.82
CA SER A 310 -16.38 9.27 12.31
C SER A 310 -17.19 10.33 13.05
N ALA A 311 -18.34 10.73 12.51
CA ALA A 311 -19.19 11.74 13.12
C ALA A 311 -19.78 11.26 14.47
N ALA A 312 -20.28 10.03 14.51
CA ALA A 312 -20.87 9.45 15.72
C ALA A 312 -19.85 9.16 16.82
N ASN A 313 -18.61 8.83 16.44
CA ASN A 313 -17.53 8.46 17.35
C ASN A 313 -16.40 9.51 17.35
N THR A 314 -16.76 10.79 17.41
CA THR A 314 -15.80 11.91 17.35
C THR A 314 -14.72 11.78 18.43
N GLY A 315 -13.45 11.84 18.02
CA GLY A 315 -12.28 11.78 18.90
C GLY A 315 -11.85 10.36 19.28
N TYR A 316 -12.68 9.34 19.08
CA TYR A 316 -12.26 7.96 19.25
C TYR A 316 -11.29 7.53 18.14
N LYS A 317 -10.39 6.61 18.48
CA LYS A 317 -9.37 6.08 17.57
C LYS A 317 -9.46 4.57 17.51
N ILE A 318 -8.85 3.98 16.49
CA ILE A 318 -8.72 2.54 16.33
C ILE A 318 -7.24 2.20 16.33
N ALA A 319 -6.80 1.31 17.21
CA ALA A 319 -5.46 0.71 17.19
C ALA A 319 -5.49 -0.65 16.51
N TYR A 320 -4.40 -1.03 15.84
CA TYR A 320 -4.27 -2.30 15.13
C TYR A 320 -2.79 -2.64 14.88
N GLY A 321 -2.49 -3.90 14.59
CA GLY A 321 -1.17 -4.36 14.15
C GLY A 321 -1.08 -4.53 12.62
N ASP A 322 0.14 -4.65 12.08
CA ASP A 322 0.41 -5.04 10.68
C ASP A 322 1.32 -6.27 10.54
N THR A 323 1.37 -7.13 11.57
CA THR A 323 2.34 -8.21 11.84
C THR A 323 3.68 -7.78 12.44
N SER A 324 4.10 -6.52 12.25
CA SER A 324 5.41 -6.04 12.77
C SER A 324 5.34 -4.71 13.53
N LYS A 325 4.36 -3.87 13.22
CA LYS A 325 4.19 -2.53 13.76
C LYS A 325 2.81 -2.38 14.35
N ILE A 326 2.72 -1.44 15.27
CA ILE A 326 1.47 -1.04 15.91
C ILE A 326 1.08 0.32 15.37
N TRP A 327 -0.18 0.45 14.98
CA TRP A 327 -0.75 1.60 14.31
C TRP A 327 -1.99 2.11 15.04
N MET A 328 -2.40 3.32 14.68
CA MET A 328 -3.63 3.95 15.13
C MET A 328 -4.23 4.81 14.02
N MET A 329 -5.56 4.88 13.89
CA MET A 329 -6.26 5.70 12.90
C MET A 329 -7.56 6.31 13.41
N ASN A 330 -8.14 7.23 12.64
CA ASN A 330 -9.54 7.65 12.77
C ASN A 330 -10.49 6.57 12.24
N PRO A 331 -11.78 6.61 12.61
CA PRO A 331 -12.78 5.66 12.11
C PRO A 331 -12.91 5.62 10.58
N ASP A 332 -12.73 6.76 9.90
CA ASP A 332 -12.75 6.87 8.44
C ASP A 332 -11.44 6.45 7.76
N GLY A 333 -10.47 5.93 8.49
CA GLY A 333 -9.17 5.54 7.96
C GLY A 333 -8.19 6.70 7.75
N THR A 334 -8.55 7.92 8.16
CA THR A 334 -7.62 9.06 8.12
C THR A 334 -6.72 9.09 9.37
N GLN A 335 -5.71 9.96 9.37
CA GLN A 335 -4.77 10.15 10.49
C GLN A 335 -4.07 8.85 10.95
N VAL A 336 -3.83 7.92 10.02
CA VAL A 336 -3.08 6.70 10.29
C VAL A 336 -1.67 7.04 10.77
N THR A 337 -1.37 6.66 12.00
CA THR A 337 -0.15 7.00 12.74
C THR A 337 0.50 5.73 13.27
N GLN A 338 1.78 5.53 12.96
CA GLN A 338 2.57 4.47 13.60
C GLN A 338 2.74 4.82 15.08
N LEU A 339 2.39 3.89 15.97
CA LEU A 339 2.63 4.00 17.39
C LEU A 339 4.00 3.43 17.76
N ALA A 340 4.26 2.18 17.36
CA ALA A 340 5.49 1.47 17.70
C ALA A 340 5.98 0.57 16.56
N ASP A 341 7.28 0.30 16.56
CA ASP A 341 7.89 -0.82 15.85
C ASP A 341 8.02 -1.99 16.83
N GLY A 342 7.28 -3.07 16.60
CA GLY A 342 7.31 -4.32 17.36
C GLY A 342 7.97 -5.47 16.60
N GLY A 343 8.76 -5.19 15.56
CA GLY A 343 9.39 -6.22 14.73
C GLY A 343 10.40 -7.06 15.52
N PRO A 344 10.65 -8.32 15.11
CA PRO A 344 10.25 -8.93 13.84
C PRO A 344 8.79 -9.40 13.76
N VAL A 345 8.13 -9.66 14.88
CA VAL A 345 6.71 -10.05 14.94
C VAL A 345 6.04 -9.38 16.15
N SER A 346 4.85 -8.81 15.94
CA SER A 346 3.98 -8.25 16.97
C SER A 346 2.59 -8.87 16.92
N GLY A 347 1.99 -9.10 18.09
CA GLY A 347 0.66 -9.65 18.25
C GLY A 347 -0.41 -8.62 18.67
N TYR A 348 -1.42 -9.14 19.36
CA TYR A 348 -2.65 -8.52 19.82
C TYR A 348 -2.47 -7.13 20.44
N VAL A 349 -3.26 -6.15 19.98
CA VAL A 349 -3.33 -4.83 20.62
C VAL A 349 -4.44 -4.77 21.66
N SER A 350 -4.19 -4.09 22.78
CA SER A 350 -5.19 -3.75 23.79
C SER A 350 -5.00 -2.31 24.25
N TRP A 351 -6.08 -1.55 24.38
CA TRP A 351 -6.04 -0.22 24.95
C TRP A 351 -5.95 -0.25 26.48
N GLY A 352 -5.23 0.71 27.06
CA GLY A 352 -5.44 1.10 28.46
C GLY A 352 -6.74 1.91 28.61
N PRO A 353 -7.36 1.92 29.81
CA PRO A 353 -8.70 2.50 30.03
C PRO A 353 -8.79 4.01 29.73
N GLU A 354 -7.70 4.75 29.93
CA GLU A 354 -7.61 6.19 29.65
C GLU A 354 -7.09 6.50 28.22
N ALA A 355 -7.01 5.48 27.36
CA ALA A 355 -6.45 5.56 26.01
C ALA A 355 -5.03 6.17 25.91
N LYS A 356 -4.27 6.25 27.02
CA LYS A 356 -2.90 6.77 27.04
C LYS A 356 -1.87 5.81 26.45
N TYR A 357 -2.12 4.51 26.57
CA TYR A 357 -1.23 3.45 26.14
C TYR A 357 -1.96 2.43 25.29
N VAL A 358 -1.25 1.89 24.30
CA VAL A 358 -1.60 0.63 23.62
C VAL A 358 -0.60 -0.44 24.09
N TYR A 359 -1.14 -1.55 24.60
CA TYR A 359 -0.42 -2.73 25.06
C TYR A 359 -0.41 -3.77 23.94
N PHE A 360 0.70 -4.48 23.77
CA PHE A 360 0.83 -5.53 22.76
C PHE A 360 1.90 -6.55 23.12
N SER A 361 1.81 -7.77 22.57
CA SER A 361 2.88 -8.77 22.65
C SER A 361 3.83 -8.64 21.47
N SER A 362 5.13 -8.88 21.67
CA SER A 362 6.10 -8.77 20.58
C SER A 362 7.35 -9.61 20.83
N ALA A 363 7.88 -10.20 19.76
CA ALA A 363 9.16 -10.92 19.72
C ALA A 363 10.36 -9.98 19.53
N LYS A 364 10.23 -8.69 19.89
CA LYS A 364 11.22 -7.66 19.60
C LYS A 364 12.60 -8.03 20.16
N GLY A 365 13.54 -8.26 19.25
CA GLY A 365 14.88 -8.77 19.56
C GLY A 365 15.49 -9.54 18.40
N PRO A 366 16.55 -10.34 18.64
CA PRO A 366 17.04 -11.32 17.66
C PRO A 366 15.91 -12.24 17.16
N ALA A 367 16.06 -12.78 15.94
CA ALA A 367 15.12 -13.77 15.41
C ALA A 367 14.92 -14.93 16.40
N HIS A 368 13.67 -15.40 16.55
CA HIS A 368 13.26 -16.45 17.49
C HIS A 368 13.38 -16.09 18.99
N SER A 369 13.35 -14.79 19.33
CA SER A 369 13.17 -14.36 20.71
C SER A 369 11.78 -14.74 21.24
N ALA A 370 11.69 -15.01 22.54
CA ALA A 370 10.41 -15.17 23.22
C ALA A 370 9.57 -13.89 23.07
N TRP A 371 8.26 -14.05 23.00
CA TRP A 371 7.34 -12.91 22.94
C TRP A 371 7.17 -12.32 24.33
N GLU A 372 7.41 -11.03 24.49
CA GLU A 372 7.22 -10.32 25.75
C GLU A 372 6.09 -9.29 25.65
N ALA A 373 5.61 -8.82 26.81
CA ALA A 373 4.61 -7.76 26.91
C ALA A 373 5.28 -6.39 26.71
N PHE A 374 4.66 -5.54 25.89
CA PHE A 374 5.07 -4.16 25.63
C PHE A 374 3.89 -3.20 25.79
N ARG A 375 4.20 -1.93 26.00
CA ARG A 375 3.25 -0.83 25.76
C ARG A 375 3.91 0.32 25.03
N VAL A 376 3.10 1.09 24.32
CA VAL A 376 3.51 2.35 23.72
C VAL A 376 2.61 3.48 24.17
N ASN A 377 3.21 4.60 24.58
CA ASN A 377 2.49 5.84 24.84
C ASN A 377 2.03 6.44 23.52
N ILE A 378 0.73 6.70 23.38
CA ILE A 378 0.17 7.15 22.11
C ILE A 378 0.58 8.58 21.71
N GLU A 379 0.95 9.41 22.68
CA GLU A 379 1.36 10.80 22.47
C GLU A 379 2.88 10.87 22.25
N THR A 380 3.66 10.37 23.21
CA THR A 380 5.13 10.49 23.18
C THR A 380 5.80 9.47 22.27
N LYS A 381 5.08 8.42 21.84
CA LYS A 381 5.61 7.25 21.11
C LYS A 381 6.68 6.47 21.87
N GLU A 382 6.78 6.70 23.19
CA GLU A 382 7.69 5.98 24.06
C GLU A 382 7.25 4.52 24.15
N LEU A 383 8.15 3.61 23.75
CA LEU A 383 7.97 2.17 23.78
C LEU A 383 8.68 1.58 25.00
N GLU A 384 7.95 0.79 25.77
CA GLU A 384 8.43 0.18 27.01
C GLU A 384 8.17 -1.33 27.00
N GLN A 385 9.19 -2.11 27.33
CA GLN A 385 9.07 -3.55 27.58
C GLN A 385 8.63 -3.77 29.02
N LEU A 386 7.52 -4.48 29.20
CA LEU A 386 6.85 -4.66 30.49
C LEU A 386 7.27 -5.92 31.23
N SER A 387 7.69 -6.95 30.51
CA SER A 387 7.98 -8.27 31.07
C SER A 387 9.32 -8.85 30.62
N LEU A 388 9.79 -9.80 31.42
CA LEU A 388 10.94 -10.65 31.11
C LEU A 388 10.65 -12.08 31.57
N PHE A 389 9.69 -12.73 30.92
CA PHE A 389 9.28 -14.09 31.23
C PHE A 389 10.21 -15.14 30.62
N GLY A 390 10.79 -14.87 29.45
CA GLY A 390 11.55 -15.85 28.67
C GLY A 390 10.67 -16.94 28.05
N GLU A 391 9.37 -16.67 27.94
CA GLU A 391 8.30 -17.53 27.42
C GLU A 391 7.34 -16.67 26.58
N ASP A 392 6.57 -17.29 25.70
CA ASP A 392 5.73 -16.52 24.78
C ASP A 392 4.48 -15.94 25.44
N VAL A 393 4.46 -14.62 25.57
CA VAL A 393 3.25 -13.84 25.82
C VAL A 393 2.34 -13.93 24.60
N ARG A 394 1.20 -14.60 24.76
CA ARG A 394 0.20 -14.77 23.70
C ARG A 394 -0.67 -13.54 23.57
N SER A 395 -1.19 -13.01 24.67
CA SER A 395 -2.07 -11.84 24.68
C SER A 395 -2.03 -11.16 26.05
N LEU A 396 -2.40 -9.89 26.12
CA LEU A 396 -2.48 -9.12 27.35
C LEU A 396 -3.57 -8.05 27.27
N ALA A 397 -4.19 -7.74 28.41
CA ALA A 397 -5.21 -6.71 28.48
C ALA A 397 -5.30 -6.06 29.86
N VAL A 398 -5.62 -4.77 29.88
CA VAL A 398 -5.80 -3.98 31.11
C VAL A 398 -7.29 -3.87 31.44
N SER A 399 -7.64 -4.04 32.70
CA SER A 399 -9.03 -3.90 33.14
C SER A 399 -9.55 -2.46 32.98
N PRO A 400 -10.87 -2.27 32.76
CA PRO A 400 -11.46 -0.94 32.53
C PRO A 400 -11.32 0.04 33.71
N ASP A 401 -11.14 -0.45 34.94
CA ASP A 401 -10.82 0.37 36.12
C ASP A 401 -9.32 0.67 36.28
N GLY A 402 -8.48 0.14 35.39
CA GLY A 402 -7.03 0.27 35.46
C GLY A 402 -6.38 -0.46 36.63
N ARG A 403 -7.10 -1.33 37.35
CA ARG A 403 -6.57 -2.01 38.53
C ARG A 403 -5.79 -3.28 38.23
N TYR A 404 -6.02 -3.93 37.09
CA TYR A 404 -5.45 -5.23 36.79
C TYR A 404 -4.85 -5.28 35.38
N LEU A 405 -3.73 -5.98 35.26
CA LEU A 405 -3.17 -6.45 34.00
C LEU A 405 -3.29 -7.96 33.96
N ALA A 406 -3.97 -8.49 32.95
CA ALA A 406 -4.00 -9.92 32.65
C ALA A 406 -3.07 -10.24 31.48
N ILE A 407 -2.34 -11.35 31.56
CA ILE A 407 -1.39 -11.80 30.55
C ILE A 407 -1.56 -13.31 30.34
N SER A 408 -1.75 -13.73 29.10
CA SER A 408 -1.71 -15.12 28.69
C SER A 408 -0.26 -15.49 28.34
N ILE A 409 0.30 -16.48 29.03
CA ILE A 409 1.70 -16.91 28.87
C ILE A 409 1.71 -18.39 28.51
N MET A 410 2.39 -18.72 27.41
CA MET A 410 2.61 -20.10 26.98
C MET A 410 3.84 -20.68 27.69
N ASN A 411 3.58 -21.56 28.66
CA ASN A 411 4.58 -22.32 29.38
C ASN A 411 5.04 -23.53 28.53
N GLY A 412 6.13 -23.37 27.79
CA GLY A 412 6.71 -24.38 26.89
C GLY A 412 7.34 -23.71 25.67
N ASN A 413 8.25 -24.40 24.95
CA ASN A 413 8.97 -23.80 23.83
C ASN A 413 8.26 -24.08 22.50
N SER A 414 7.60 -23.06 21.94
CA SER A 414 7.03 -23.04 20.57
C SER A 414 8.10 -22.98 19.48
N ASN A 415 9.32 -22.58 19.82
CA ASN A 415 10.44 -22.29 18.91
C ASN A 415 11.51 -23.40 18.88
N LEU A 416 11.18 -24.66 19.21
CA LEU A 416 12.12 -25.80 19.08
C LEU A 416 12.24 -26.29 17.62
N GLY A 417 12.73 -25.40 16.75
CA GLY A 417 13.00 -25.66 15.34
C GLY A 417 11.75 -25.70 14.48
N ASP A 418 11.92 -25.66 13.16
CA ASP A 418 10.84 -25.68 12.16
C ASP A 418 10.06 -27.03 12.12
N ASN A 419 9.97 -27.77 13.24
CA ASN A 419 9.13 -28.95 13.38
C ASN A 419 7.94 -28.65 14.31
N ASN A 420 6.74 -28.84 13.78
CA ASN A 420 5.50 -28.85 14.56
C ASN A 420 5.32 -30.17 15.34
N ASP A 421 6.28 -31.09 15.25
CA ASP A 421 6.19 -32.45 15.80
C ASP A 421 6.43 -32.50 17.33
N ASN A 422 6.99 -31.43 17.93
CA ASN A 422 7.26 -31.34 19.38
C ASN A 422 6.25 -30.47 20.16
N LEU A 423 5.13 -30.12 19.55
CA LEU A 423 4.08 -29.28 20.16
C LEU A 423 3.30 -29.97 21.31
N THR A 424 3.66 -31.19 21.70
CA THR A 424 3.00 -31.98 22.76
C THR A 424 3.46 -31.64 24.19
N GLN A 425 4.19 -30.54 24.42
CA GLN A 425 4.79 -30.21 25.73
C GLN A 425 4.50 -28.79 26.25
N PHE A 426 3.63 -28.02 25.60
CA PHE A 426 3.26 -26.68 26.10
C PHE A 426 1.88 -26.67 26.76
N HIS A 427 1.69 -25.73 27.67
CA HIS A 427 0.39 -25.32 28.19
C HIS A 427 0.38 -23.80 28.35
N THR A 428 -0.80 -23.20 28.33
CA THR A 428 -0.93 -21.76 28.53
C THR A 428 -1.65 -21.49 29.84
N ASP A 429 -1.18 -20.50 30.60
CA ASP A 429 -1.86 -20.00 31.78
C ASP A 429 -2.18 -18.51 31.60
N ILE A 430 -3.30 -18.07 32.17
CA ILE A 430 -3.64 -16.65 32.30
C ILE A 430 -3.17 -16.19 33.68
N TYR A 431 -2.26 -15.24 33.72
CA TYR A 431 -1.78 -14.58 34.92
C TYR A 431 -2.44 -13.22 35.09
N ILE A 432 -2.53 -12.75 36.34
CA ILE A 432 -3.04 -11.44 36.71
C ILE A 432 -2.12 -10.78 37.73
N ILE A 433 -1.97 -9.46 37.64
CA ILE A 433 -1.23 -8.62 38.59
C ILE A 433 -2.00 -7.32 38.84
N ASP A 434 -1.91 -6.80 40.06
CA ASP A 434 -2.37 -5.45 40.38
C ASP A 434 -1.52 -4.42 39.60
N MET A 435 -2.18 -3.51 38.89
CA MET A 435 -1.50 -2.52 38.05
C MET A 435 -0.58 -1.62 38.86
N SER A 436 -0.94 -1.27 40.10
CA SER A 436 -0.07 -0.48 40.97
C SER A 436 1.26 -1.19 41.27
N SER A 437 1.23 -2.51 41.45
CA SER A 437 2.45 -3.30 41.66
C SER A 437 3.29 -3.39 40.40
N ALA A 438 2.65 -3.54 39.24
CA ALA A 438 3.32 -3.48 37.94
C ALA A 438 4.02 -2.11 37.72
N GLU A 439 3.31 -1.00 37.97
CA GLU A 439 3.85 0.35 37.85
C GLU A 439 5.02 0.62 38.81
N ASP A 440 4.93 0.13 40.04
CA ASP A 440 6.03 0.22 41.01
C ASP A 440 7.30 -0.48 40.50
N ILE A 441 7.16 -1.64 39.84
CA ILE A 441 8.27 -2.38 39.23
C ILE A 441 8.88 -1.59 38.07
N TRP A 442 8.05 -1.13 37.13
CA TRP A 442 8.50 -0.39 35.94
C TRP A 442 9.15 0.95 36.31
N SER A 443 8.64 1.66 37.32
CA SER A 443 9.21 2.94 37.77
C SER A 443 10.65 2.82 38.31
N GLN A 444 11.06 1.61 38.70
CA GLN A 444 12.42 1.29 39.15
C GLN A 444 13.34 0.83 38.01
N GLY A 445 12.84 0.80 36.77
CA GLY A 445 13.56 0.31 35.58
C GLY A 445 13.61 -1.21 35.47
N ASN A 446 12.76 -1.93 36.19
CA ASN A 446 12.67 -3.39 36.15
C ASN A 446 11.48 -3.85 35.30
N GLN A 447 11.47 -5.13 34.92
CA GLN A 447 10.36 -5.79 34.22
C GLN A 447 9.65 -6.78 35.14
N ILE A 448 8.38 -7.05 34.84
CA ILE A 448 7.58 -8.06 35.54
C ILE A 448 8.12 -9.45 35.20
N THR A 449 8.19 -10.30 36.21
CA THR A 449 8.47 -11.74 36.11
C THR A 449 7.28 -12.54 36.60
N LYS A 450 7.23 -13.85 36.30
CA LYS A 450 6.09 -14.70 36.74
C LYS A 450 5.90 -14.74 38.26
N SER A 451 6.97 -14.53 39.05
CA SER A 451 6.87 -14.49 40.52
C SER A 451 6.15 -13.26 41.06
N ASP A 452 5.98 -12.23 40.24
CA ASP A 452 5.26 -11.01 40.61
C ASP A 452 3.75 -11.14 40.37
N MET A 453 3.30 -12.22 39.72
CA MET A 453 1.93 -12.42 39.25
C MET A 453 1.23 -13.58 39.96
N THR A 454 -0.09 -13.60 39.89
CA THR A 454 -0.94 -14.71 40.34
C THR A 454 -1.56 -15.42 39.14
N VAL A 455 -1.66 -16.74 39.18
CA VAL A 455 -2.38 -17.52 38.15
C VAL A 455 -3.89 -17.32 38.33
N LEU A 456 -4.57 -16.81 37.29
CA LEU A 456 -6.01 -16.60 37.25
C LEU A 456 -6.73 -17.83 36.67
N VAL A 457 -6.24 -18.35 35.55
CA VAL A 457 -6.73 -19.57 34.90
C VAL A 457 -5.53 -20.39 34.50
N SER A 458 -5.55 -21.69 34.80
CA SER A 458 -4.47 -22.60 34.42
C SER A 458 -4.95 -23.69 33.46
N SER A 459 -4.05 -24.17 32.60
CA SER A 459 -4.27 -25.32 31.74
C SER A 459 -3.45 -26.52 32.23
N PRO A 460 -4.04 -27.68 32.52
CA PRO A 460 -3.27 -28.89 32.74
C PRO A 460 -2.43 -29.25 31.50
N ALA A 461 -1.12 -29.44 31.67
CA ALA A 461 -0.21 -29.75 30.55
C ALA A 461 -0.55 -31.02 29.78
N GLN A 462 -1.38 -31.90 30.35
CA GLN A 462 -1.82 -33.14 29.70
C GLN A 462 -2.93 -32.92 28.67
N GLU A 463 -3.62 -31.78 28.71
CA GLU A 463 -4.81 -31.54 27.89
C GLU A 463 -4.52 -30.69 26.64
N GLN A 464 -3.28 -30.21 26.46
CA GLN A 464 -2.79 -29.50 25.28
C GLN A 464 -3.68 -28.32 24.84
N PHE A 465 -3.99 -27.43 25.77
CA PHE A 465 -4.70 -26.19 25.47
C PHE A 465 -3.76 -25.01 25.30
N TRP A 466 -4.26 -24.02 24.58
CA TRP A 466 -3.81 -22.65 24.76
C TRP A 466 -4.99 -21.71 25.02
N TYR A 467 -4.71 -20.70 25.85
CA TYR A 467 -5.59 -19.57 26.06
C TYR A 467 -5.14 -18.43 25.15
N GLU A 468 -6.01 -18.01 24.27
CA GLU A 468 -5.76 -16.90 23.36
C GLU A 468 -6.76 -15.77 23.66
N GLU A 469 -6.36 -14.57 23.28
CA GLU A 469 -7.22 -13.38 23.23
C GLU A 469 -7.94 -12.99 24.52
N LEU A 470 -7.31 -12.05 25.24
CA LEU A 470 -7.87 -11.48 26.46
C LEU A 470 -8.65 -10.21 26.14
N ASN A 471 -9.92 -10.13 26.56
CA ASN A 471 -10.72 -8.91 26.42
C ASN A 471 -11.57 -8.64 27.67
N TRP A 472 -11.29 -7.52 28.35
CA TRP A 472 -12.07 -7.11 29.51
C TRP A 472 -13.38 -6.44 29.09
N ASN A 473 -14.47 -6.77 29.79
CA ASN A 473 -15.73 -6.06 29.65
C ASN A 473 -15.54 -4.59 30.04
N PRO A 474 -15.80 -3.61 29.16
CA PRO A 474 -15.66 -2.19 29.47
C PRO A 474 -16.56 -1.71 30.62
N LYS A 475 -17.67 -2.42 30.87
CA LYS A 475 -18.62 -2.12 31.92
C LYS A 475 -18.35 -2.96 33.16
N ILE A 476 -18.12 -2.26 34.27
CA ILE A 476 -17.88 -2.90 35.57
C ILE A 476 -19.22 -3.18 36.25
N SER A 477 -19.35 -4.39 36.78
CA SER A 477 -20.49 -4.83 37.58
C SER A 477 -20.77 -3.85 38.72
N SER A 478 -22.00 -3.36 38.81
CA SER A 478 -22.44 -2.51 39.92
C SER A 478 -22.56 -3.24 41.26
N ASP A 479 -22.63 -4.58 41.23
CA ASP A 479 -22.96 -5.39 42.39
C ASP A 479 -21.73 -5.67 43.27
N ASP A 480 -20.62 -6.06 42.63
CA ASP A 480 -19.37 -6.42 43.30
C ASP A 480 -18.16 -5.57 42.88
N GLY A 481 -18.31 -4.71 41.86
CA GLY A 481 -17.24 -3.82 41.40
C GLY A 481 -16.03 -4.56 40.82
N LEU A 482 -16.17 -5.82 40.43
CA LEU A 482 -15.10 -6.61 39.83
C LEU A 482 -15.23 -6.62 38.31
N PRO A 483 -14.14 -6.34 37.57
CA PRO A 483 -14.16 -6.45 36.12
C PRO A 483 -14.22 -7.92 35.71
N VAL A 484 -14.82 -8.15 34.53
CA VAL A 484 -15.00 -9.48 33.93
C VAL A 484 -14.13 -9.57 32.69
N LEU A 485 -13.31 -10.61 32.61
CA LEU A 485 -12.44 -10.94 31.48
C LEU A 485 -13.11 -12.00 30.62
N ALA A 486 -13.20 -11.79 29.31
CA ALA A 486 -13.43 -12.85 28.34
C ALA A 486 -12.09 -13.37 27.81
N TYR A 487 -12.05 -14.67 27.53
CA TYR A 487 -10.89 -15.34 26.93
C TYR A 487 -11.31 -16.55 26.09
N SER A 488 -10.52 -16.89 25.08
CA SER A 488 -10.70 -18.12 24.31
C SER A 488 -9.85 -19.26 24.89
N LYS A 489 -10.38 -20.48 24.77
CA LYS A 489 -9.69 -21.73 25.10
C LYS A 489 -9.73 -22.61 23.85
N THR A 490 -8.57 -22.99 23.34
CA THR A 490 -8.45 -23.74 22.09
C THR A 490 -7.83 -25.12 22.32
N TRP A 491 -8.38 -26.14 21.66
CA TRP A 491 -7.91 -27.53 21.67
C TRP A 491 -7.26 -27.86 20.32
N ARG A 492 -6.19 -28.66 20.34
CA ARG A 492 -5.65 -29.32 19.14
C ARG A 492 -5.83 -30.82 19.25
N TYR A 493 -6.43 -31.43 18.22
CA TYR A 493 -6.41 -32.88 18.04
C TYR A 493 -5.54 -33.23 16.83
N ASP A 494 -4.70 -34.24 17.03
CA ASP A 494 -3.53 -34.60 16.25
C ASP A 494 -3.81 -35.52 15.05
N GLU A 495 -5.02 -36.05 14.89
CA GLU A 495 -5.33 -36.98 13.78
C GLU A 495 -6.10 -36.37 12.60
N ASP A 496 -6.80 -35.23 12.78
CA ASP A 496 -7.67 -34.63 11.74
C ASP A 496 -7.46 -33.10 11.53
N ASP A 497 -6.50 -32.46 12.21
CA ASP A 497 -6.25 -31.00 12.16
C ASP A 497 -7.48 -30.12 12.50
N ILE A 498 -8.44 -30.65 13.27
CA ILE A 498 -9.61 -29.89 13.72
C ILE A 498 -9.30 -29.23 15.06
N SER A 499 -9.25 -27.89 15.09
CA SER A 499 -9.27 -27.11 16.32
C SER A 499 -10.70 -26.81 16.76
N TYR A 500 -10.95 -26.89 18.07
CA TYR A 500 -12.17 -26.37 18.68
C TYR A 500 -11.76 -25.19 19.54
N THR A 501 -12.53 -24.11 19.53
CA THR A 501 -12.28 -22.94 20.38
C THR A 501 -13.53 -22.59 21.15
N HIS A 502 -13.44 -22.39 22.46
CA HIS A 502 -14.59 -22.04 23.29
C HIS A 502 -14.29 -20.74 24.03
N VAL A 503 -15.31 -19.91 24.19
CA VAL A 503 -15.19 -18.63 24.88
C VAL A 503 -15.73 -18.73 26.29
N TYR A 504 -14.95 -18.24 27.23
CA TYR A 504 -15.29 -18.17 28.65
C TYR A 504 -15.26 -16.73 29.13
N THR A 505 -15.95 -16.48 30.25
CA THR A 505 -15.77 -15.27 31.06
C THR A 505 -15.39 -15.63 32.49
N ILE A 506 -14.57 -14.81 33.13
CA ILE A 506 -14.15 -14.96 34.52
C ILE A 506 -14.00 -13.60 35.19
N LYS A 507 -14.29 -13.49 36.49
CA LYS A 507 -14.01 -12.25 37.24
C LYS A 507 -12.53 -12.13 37.57
N ALA A 508 -12.03 -10.91 37.76
CA ALA A 508 -10.64 -10.66 38.17
C ALA A 508 -10.23 -11.38 39.48
N SER A 509 -11.19 -11.73 40.33
CA SER A 509 -10.94 -12.53 41.55
C SER A 509 -10.75 -14.03 41.29
N GLY A 510 -10.88 -14.50 40.04
CA GLY A 510 -10.82 -15.91 39.66
C GLY A 510 -12.12 -16.69 39.88
N ILE A 511 -13.19 -16.03 40.36
CA ILE A 511 -14.50 -16.67 40.55
C ILE A 511 -15.38 -16.53 39.30
N ASP A 512 -16.48 -17.29 39.27
CA ASP A 512 -17.49 -17.23 38.22
C ASP A 512 -16.95 -17.52 36.80
N ASN A 513 -15.98 -18.43 36.68
CA ASN A 513 -15.52 -18.92 35.38
C ASN A 513 -16.67 -19.67 34.65
N LYS A 514 -17.15 -19.12 33.55
CA LYS A 514 -18.35 -19.56 32.83
C LYS A 514 -18.09 -19.70 31.34
N LEU A 515 -18.49 -20.83 30.77
CA LEU A 515 -18.59 -21.02 29.32
C LEU A 515 -19.70 -20.11 28.77
N ILE A 516 -19.38 -19.32 27.76
CA ILE A 516 -20.32 -18.42 27.07
C ILE A 516 -20.75 -19.01 25.73
N ALA A 517 -19.80 -19.50 24.94
CA ALA A 517 -20.08 -20.07 23.63
C ALA A 517 -19.07 -21.16 23.26
N GLU A 518 -19.57 -22.21 22.61
CA GLU A 518 -18.76 -23.27 22.02
C GLU A 518 -18.45 -22.93 20.56
N ASN A 519 -17.28 -23.33 20.08
CA ASN A 519 -16.81 -23.14 18.70
C ASN A 519 -16.84 -21.66 18.26
N LYS A 520 -16.35 -20.80 19.15
CA LYS A 520 -16.18 -19.37 18.94
C LYS A 520 -14.78 -18.97 19.35
N ASP A 521 -14.24 -18.00 18.62
CA ASP A 521 -12.92 -17.43 18.86
C ASP A 521 -12.99 -15.90 18.85
N GLN A 522 -11.92 -15.26 19.29
CA GLN A 522 -11.74 -13.81 19.33
C GLN A 522 -12.86 -13.04 20.05
N PRO A 523 -13.09 -13.31 21.34
CA PRO A 523 -14.17 -12.66 22.08
C PRO A 523 -13.88 -11.18 22.33
N ILE A 524 -14.73 -10.28 21.82
CA ILE A 524 -14.59 -8.82 22.00
C ILE A 524 -15.89 -8.23 22.54
N PHE A 525 -15.85 -7.60 23.70
CA PHE A 525 -17.00 -6.94 24.29
C PHE A 525 -17.35 -5.65 23.54
N ASP A 526 -18.65 -5.36 23.43
CA ASP A 526 -19.09 -4.00 23.14
C ASP A 526 -18.95 -3.09 24.38
N PHE A 527 -18.97 -1.77 24.17
CA PHE A 527 -18.73 -0.79 25.24
C PHE A 527 -19.82 -0.75 26.31
N GLU A 528 -21.01 -1.26 25.99
CA GLU A 528 -22.09 -1.42 26.97
C GLU A 528 -22.01 -2.74 27.75
N GLY A 529 -21.10 -3.65 27.40
CA GLY A 529 -20.93 -4.95 28.03
C GLY A 529 -22.13 -5.89 27.83
N GLN A 530 -22.96 -5.64 26.82
CA GLN A 530 -24.19 -6.39 26.53
C GLN A 530 -24.01 -7.41 25.42
N ARG A 531 -22.99 -7.23 24.58
CA ARG A 531 -22.66 -8.14 23.47
C ARG A 531 -21.20 -8.55 23.56
N LEU A 532 -20.92 -9.81 23.24
CA LEU A 532 -19.58 -10.34 23.05
C LEU A 532 -19.48 -10.89 21.62
N THR A 533 -18.78 -10.17 20.74
CA THR A 533 -18.59 -10.58 19.34
C THR A 533 -17.49 -11.64 19.21
N PHE A 534 -17.53 -12.37 18.09
CA PHE A 534 -16.63 -13.47 17.77
C PHE A 534 -16.09 -13.34 16.34
N LEU A 535 -15.01 -14.06 16.04
CA LEU A 535 -14.31 -14.07 14.75
C LEU A 535 -15.26 -14.19 13.54
N ASP A 536 -16.29 -15.02 13.62
CA ASP A 536 -17.18 -15.40 12.51
C ASP A 536 -18.37 -14.43 12.30
N LEU A 537 -18.22 -13.17 12.69
CA LEU A 537 -19.28 -12.15 12.70
C LEU A 537 -20.53 -12.50 13.55
N SER A 538 -20.43 -13.47 14.46
CA SER A 538 -21.51 -13.71 15.44
C SER A 538 -21.24 -12.99 16.76
N TYR A 539 -22.28 -12.88 17.60
CA TYR A 539 -22.14 -12.35 18.95
C TYR A 539 -23.06 -13.05 19.95
N PHE A 540 -22.63 -13.13 21.20
CA PHE A 540 -23.48 -13.55 22.31
C PHE A 540 -24.20 -12.34 22.91
N ASP A 541 -25.52 -12.40 22.98
CA ASP A 541 -26.36 -11.43 23.65
C ASP A 541 -26.54 -11.81 25.13
N PHE A 542 -26.04 -11.00 26.07
CA PHE A 542 -26.16 -11.31 27.49
C PHE A 542 -27.57 -11.18 28.06
N SER A 543 -28.43 -10.38 27.42
CA SER A 543 -29.81 -10.18 27.85
C SER A 543 -30.69 -11.39 27.49
N GLU A 544 -30.50 -11.92 26.29
CA GLU A 544 -31.28 -13.05 25.77
C GLU A 544 -30.60 -14.40 25.96
N LYS A 545 -29.29 -14.40 26.21
CA LYS A 545 -28.41 -15.58 26.35
C LYS A 545 -28.40 -16.45 25.10
N THR A 546 -28.31 -15.81 23.95
CA THR A 546 -28.31 -16.46 22.62
C THR A 546 -27.18 -15.93 21.76
N VAL A 547 -26.66 -16.78 20.87
CA VAL A 547 -25.75 -16.37 19.81
C VAL A 547 -26.56 -15.88 18.61
N ARG A 548 -26.20 -14.72 18.08
CA ARG A 548 -26.83 -14.02 16.96
C ARG A 548 -25.77 -13.75 15.88
N GLN A 549 -26.20 -13.60 14.62
CA GLN A 549 -25.30 -13.44 13.47
C GLN A 549 -25.40 -12.01 12.92
N LEU A 550 -24.25 -11.36 12.76
CA LEU A 550 -24.13 -10.12 12.00
C LEU A 550 -23.79 -10.44 10.55
N TYR A 551 -24.21 -9.55 9.65
CA TYR A 551 -23.97 -9.70 8.22
C TYR A 551 -23.28 -8.47 7.64
N VAL A 552 -22.48 -8.70 6.62
CA VAL A 552 -21.87 -7.68 5.77
C VAL A 552 -22.04 -8.09 4.32
N SER A 553 -22.41 -7.14 3.47
CA SER A 553 -22.65 -7.31 2.04
C SER A 553 -21.79 -6.31 1.25
N GLY A 554 -21.59 -6.56 -0.04
CA GLY A 554 -20.73 -5.72 -0.88
C GLY A 554 -19.23 -6.05 -0.79
N ILE A 555 -18.83 -6.94 0.14
CA ILE A 555 -17.47 -7.44 0.27
C ILE A 555 -17.44 -8.91 -0.15
N THR A 556 -16.58 -9.23 -1.12
CA THR A 556 -16.50 -10.57 -1.73
C THR A 556 -15.54 -11.53 -1.02
N HIS A 557 -14.70 -11.01 -0.14
CA HIS A 557 -13.78 -11.80 0.68
C HIS A 557 -14.41 -12.12 2.03
N GLU A 558 -13.85 -13.11 2.73
CA GLU A 558 -14.23 -13.41 4.10
C GLU A 558 -14.06 -12.19 5.00
N VAL A 559 -14.98 -12.03 5.95
CA VAL A 559 -15.00 -10.93 6.91
C VAL A 559 -14.97 -11.51 8.31
N SER A 560 -14.15 -10.94 9.18
CA SER A 560 -13.92 -11.54 10.50
C SER A 560 -13.54 -10.53 11.58
N ALA A 561 -13.48 -10.98 12.83
CA ALA A 561 -12.97 -10.23 13.97
C ALA A 561 -13.65 -8.86 14.22
N PRO A 562 -14.99 -8.76 14.28
CA PRO A 562 -15.66 -7.48 14.39
C PRO A 562 -15.49 -6.86 15.78
N ALA A 563 -15.07 -5.60 15.83
CA ALA A 563 -15.06 -4.77 17.03
C ALA A 563 -16.11 -3.66 16.92
N ILE A 564 -17.09 -3.69 17.81
CA ILE A 564 -18.20 -2.72 17.83
C ILE A 564 -17.72 -1.36 18.36
N SER A 565 -18.18 -0.28 17.72
CA SER A 565 -17.85 1.10 18.08
C SER A 565 -18.40 1.50 19.46
N PRO A 566 -17.83 2.53 20.10
CA PRO A 566 -18.31 3.07 21.37
C PRO A 566 -19.79 3.42 21.42
N ASP A 567 -20.35 3.96 20.33
CA ASP A 567 -21.78 4.24 20.23
C ASP A 567 -22.67 3.02 19.95
N GLY A 568 -22.06 1.86 19.68
CA GLY A 568 -22.73 0.59 19.48
C GLY A 568 -23.34 0.36 18.10
N HIS A 569 -23.18 1.30 17.16
CA HIS A 569 -23.86 1.29 15.86
C HIS A 569 -22.99 0.87 14.67
N PHE A 570 -21.66 0.89 14.81
CA PHE A 570 -20.72 0.52 13.76
C PHE A 570 -19.83 -0.62 14.23
N MET A 571 -19.25 -1.33 13.28
CA MET A 571 -18.22 -2.33 13.54
C MET A 571 -17.09 -2.18 12.54
N ILE A 572 -15.87 -2.25 13.04
CA ILE A 572 -14.68 -2.46 12.23
C ILE A 572 -14.34 -3.94 12.23
N PHE A 573 -13.90 -4.47 11.10
CA PHE A 573 -13.60 -5.89 10.91
C PHE A 573 -12.44 -6.09 9.93
N GLU A 574 -11.90 -7.30 9.91
CA GLU A 574 -10.88 -7.75 8.97
C GLU A 574 -11.53 -8.30 7.69
N VAL A 575 -10.83 -8.18 6.56
CA VAL A 575 -11.28 -8.63 5.24
C VAL A 575 -10.18 -9.47 4.58
N GLY A 576 -10.44 -10.77 4.45
CA GLY A 576 -9.58 -11.78 3.83
C GLY A 576 -8.39 -12.24 4.69
N ASP A 577 -8.01 -13.51 4.57
CA ASP A 577 -7.02 -14.15 5.47
C ASP A 577 -5.56 -13.76 5.19
N GLU A 578 -5.18 -13.58 3.92
CA GLU A 578 -3.78 -13.38 3.52
C GLU A 578 -3.32 -11.91 3.63
N ASN A 579 -4.25 -10.95 3.50
CA ASN A 579 -3.96 -9.51 3.46
C ASN A 579 -4.71 -8.68 4.51
N ARG A 580 -5.64 -9.30 5.27
CA ARG A 580 -6.42 -8.72 6.38
C ARG A 580 -6.71 -7.23 6.23
N LYS A 581 -7.44 -6.88 5.17
CA LYS A 581 -7.79 -5.49 4.90
C LYS A 581 -8.79 -4.98 5.93
N SER A 582 -8.82 -3.68 6.13
CA SER A 582 -9.77 -3.05 7.06
C SER A 582 -11.13 -2.83 6.42
N GLY A 583 -12.21 -3.19 7.11
CA GLY A 583 -13.58 -2.92 6.68
C GLY A 583 -14.43 -2.28 7.79
N MET A 584 -15.44 -1.51 7.41
CA MET A 584 -16.43 -0.92 8.30
C MET A 584 -17.84 -1.23 7.80
N ALA A 585 -18.77 -1.47 8.72
CA ALA A 585 -20.20 -1.55 8.43
C ALA A 585 -21.01 -1.07 9.64
N ARG A 586 -22.32 -0.93 9.47
CA ARG A 586 -23.24 -0.79 10.60
C ARG A 586 -23.40 -2.12 11.31
N VAL A 587 -23.71 -2.13 12.60
CA VAL A 587 -24.06 -3.35 13.32
C VAL A 587 -25.48 -3.75 12.92
N SER A 588 -25.63 -4.89 12.22
CA SER A 588 -26.92 -5.37 11.72
C SER A 588 -26.97 -6.89 11.55
N GLU A 589 -28.14 -7.47 11.83
CA GLU A 589 -28.47 -8.87 11.54
C GLU A 589 -29.11 -9.05 10.14
N GLU A 590 -29.28 -7.96 9.38
CA GLU A 590 -29.88 -7.99 8.04
C GLU A 590 -28.84 -8.32 6.97
N THR A 591 -29.17 -9.25 6.06
CA THR A 591 -28.23 -9.73 5.03
C THR A 591 -27.84 -8.69 3.97
N ASN A 592 -28.58 -7.59 3.87
CA ASN A 592 -28.32 -6.48 2.96
C ASN A 592 -27.55 -5.33 3.63
N ASN A 593 -26.84 -5.61 4.72
CA ASN A 593 -26.03 -4.62 5.43
C ASN A 593 -24.74 -4.32 4.65
N GLU A 594 -24.64 -3.15 4.03
CA GLU A 594 -23.48 -2.75 3.23
C GLU A 594 -22.22 -2.59 4.09
N GLY A 595 -21.10 -3.14 3.61
CA GLY A 595 -19.76 -2.92 4.16
C GLY A 595 -18.89 -2.15 3.18
N VAL A 596 -17.94 -1.39 3.74
CA VAL A 596 -16.97 -0.60 2.99
C VAL A 596 -15.56 -0.95 3.42
N ILE A 597 -14.62 -0.96 2.48
CA ILE A 597 -13.18 -1.13 2.75
C ILE A 597 -12.58 0.21 3.17
N ILE A 598 -11.85 0.23 4.29
CA ILE A 598 -11.21 1.44 4.84
C ILE A 598 -9.83 1.61 4.20
N GLY A 599 -9.79 2.24 3.04
CA GLY A 599 -8.55 2.48 2.28
C GLY A 599 -7.76 1.21 2.03
N GLU A 600 -6.43 1.31 1.94
CA GLU A 600 -5.55 0.16 1.69
C GLU A 600 -4.87 -0.38 2.95
N LEU A 601 -5.55 -0.25 4.10
CA LEU A 601 -4.98 -0.60 5.40
C LEU A 601 -5.05 -2.10 5.63
N THR A 602 -3.89 -2.70 5.92
CA THR A 602 -3.82 -4.02 6.55
C THR A 602 -4.01 -3.80 8.04
N VAL A 603 -5.09 -4.34 8.59
CA VAL A 603 -5.39 -4.27 10.02
C VAL A 603 -5.38 -5.69 10.56
N TYR A 604 -4.58 -5.88 11.61
CA TYR A 604 -4.66 -7.06 12.42
C TYR A 604 -5.29 -6.68 13.76
N GLU A 605 -6.46 -7.25 14.01
CA GLU A 605 -7.28 -7.13 15.21
C GLU A 605 -7.53 -5.70 15.64
N PRO A 606 -8.30 -4.94 14.85
CA PRO A 606 -8.62 -3.57 15.18
C PRO A 606 -9.38 -3.46 16.51
N ARG A 607 -9.01 -2.48 17.33
CA ARG A 607 -9.65 -2.17 18.63
C ARG A 607 -9.94 -0.68 18.75
N TRP A 608 -11.18 -0.35 19.07
CA TRP A 608 -11.59 1.03 19.39
C TRP A 608 -11.00 1.48 20.73
N SER A 609 -10.62 2.76 20.82
CA SER A 609 -10.20 3.37 22.07
C SER A 609 -11.38 3.43 23.05
N PRO A 610 -11.15 3.23 24.36
CA PRO A 610 -12.23 3.24 25.36
C PRO A 610 -12.76 4.63 25.68
N VAL A 611 -11.96 5.66 25.42
CA VAL A 611 -12.32 7.06 25.56
C VAL A 611 -11.82 7.83 24.33
N PRO A 612 -12.38 9.03 24.04
CA PRO A 612 -11.84 9.91 23.01
C PRO A 612 -10.38 10.27 23.30
N VAL A 613 -9.56 10.27 22.26
CA VAL A 613 -8.15 10.57 22.28
C VAL A 613 -7.94 12.03 21.87
N ASN A 614 -7.47 12.85 22.80
CA ASN A 614 -7.07 14.24 22.54
C ASN A 614 -5.55 14.27 22.32
N LEU A 615 -5.11 14.31 21.06
CA LEU A 615 -3.71 14.45 20.66
C LEU A 615 -3.40 15.86 20.17
#